data_AF-A0A6N7SMY7-F1
#
_entry.id   AF-A0A6N7SMY7-F1
#
_cell.length_a   1.000
_cell.length_b   1.000
_cell.length_c   1.000
_cell.angle_alpha   90.00
_cell.angle_beta   90.00
_cell.angle_gamma   90.00
#
_symmetry.space_group_name_H-M   'P 1'
#
loop_
_entity.id
_entity.type
_entity.pdbx_description
1 polymer ?
#
loop_
_entity_poly.entity_id
_entity_poly.type
_entity_poly.pdbx_seq_one_letter_code
_entity_poly.pdbx_strand_id
1 'polypeptide(L)' 'MVFTKSEMAVNRVIKSITNWIERKLFLKVNASKTKVVRLTRCEYLGFTFLKNGGGWKVKLTTK' A
#
# COMPACT_ATOMS: atom_id res chain seq x y z
N MET A 1 0.87 -4.41 -3.58
CA MET A 1 0.13 -3.85 -2.43
C MET A 1 0.40 -4.71 -1.21
N VAL A 2 0.63 -4.14 -0.03
CA VAL A 2 0.91 -4.90 1.21
C VAL A 2 -0.14 -4.52 2.26
N PHE A 3 -0.82 -5.52 2.83
CA PHE A 3 -1.85 -5.31 3.85
C PHE A 3 -1.29 -5.66 5.22
N THR A 4 -1.47 -4.78 6.20
CA THR A 4 -1.14 -5.07 7.59
C THR A 4 -2.22 -4.53 8.52
N LYS A 5 -2.27 -5.05 9.74
CA LYS A 5 -3.28 -4.70 10.74
C LYS A 5 -3.02 -3.36 11.43
N SER A 6 -1.77 -2.89 11.48
CA SER A 6 -1.39 -1.68 12.22
C SER A 6 -0.35 -0.86 11.48
N GLU A 7 -0.36 0.45 11.68
CA GLU A 7 0.61 1.37 11.08
C GLU A 7 2.04 1.05 11.50
N MET A 8 2.25 0.62 12.76
CA MET A 8 3.55 0.17 13.25
C MET A 8 4.06 -1.05 12.47
N ALA A 9 3.19 -2.01 12.15
CA ALA A 9 3.57 -3.16 11.34
C ALA A 9 3.90 -2.73 9.90
N VAL A 10 3.15 -1.79 9.32
CA VAL A 10 3.47 -1.22 7.99
C VAL A 10 4.89 -0.64 7.98
N ASN A 11 5.22 0.22 8.94
CA ASN A 11 6.51 0.91 8.97
C ASN A 11 7.69 -0.07 9.07
N ARG A 12 7.54 -1.13 9.87
CA ARG A 12 8.55 -2.20 9.97
C ARG A 12 8.72 -2.94 8.65
N VAL A 13 7.61 -3.30 8.01
CA VAL A 13 7.62 -4.07 6.75
C VAL A 13 8.18 -3.23 5.61
N ILE A 14 7.79 -1.96 5.48
CA ILE A 14 8.33 -1.06 4.46
C ILE A 14 9.84 -0.94 4.60
N LYS A 15 10.36 -0.72 5.82
CA LYS A 15 11.81 -0.62 6.05
C LYS A 15 12.55 -1.90 5.62
N SER A 16 11.99 -3.06 5.95
CA SER A 16 12.57 -4.36 5.58
C SER A 16 12.57 -4.58 4.07
N ILE A 17 11.45 -4.30 3.40
CA ILE A 17 11.29 -4.47 1.95
C ILE A 17 12.22 -3.50 1.21
N THR A 18 12.25 -2.22 1.59
CA THR A 18 13.12 -1.23 0.97
C THR A 18 14.58 -1.65 1.05
N ASN A 19 15.04 -2.06 2.24
CA ASN A 19 16.41 -2.53 2.43
C ASN A 19 16.73 -3.79 1.61
N TRP A 20 15.77 -4.71 1.47
CA TRP A 20 15.96 -5.92 0.68
C TRP A 20 16.06 -5.60 -0.82
N ILE A 21 15.17 -4.75 -1.34
CA ILE A 21 15.18 -4.34 -2.75
C ILE A 21 16.48 -3.59 -3.10
N GLU A 22 16.90 -2.66 -2.25
CA GLU A 22 18.12 -1.87 -2.49
C GLU A 22 19.38 -2.73 -2.43
N ARG A 23 19.45 -3.72 -1.53
CA ARG A 23 20.66 -4.54 -1.34
C ARG A 23 20.74 -5.77 -2.23
N LYS A 24 19.60 -6.38 -2.57
CA LYS A 24 19.57 -7.66 -3.31
C LYS A 24 19.26 -7.48 -4.78
N LEU A 25 18.42 -6.51 -5.12
CA LEU A 25 18.03 -6.21 -6.51
C LEU A 25 18.73 -4.95 -7.06
N PHE A 26 19.41 -4.18 -6.20
CA PHE A 26 20.08 -2.92 -6.57
C PHE A 26 19.15 -1.89 -7.22
N LEU A 27 17.87 -1.93 -6.88
CA LEU A 27 16.86 -1.00 -7.37
C LEU A 27 16.66 0.15 -6.37
N LYS A 28 16.55 1.38 -6.89
CA LYS A 28 16.24 2.56 -6.08
C LYS A 28 14.74 2.63 -5.79
N VAL A 29 14.37 2.57 -4.52
CA VAL A 29 12.98 2.71 -4.10
C VAL A 29 12.56 4.18 -4.13
N ASN A 30 11.41 4.47 -4.75
CA ASN A 30 10.83 5.82 -4.72
C ASN A 30 9.91 5.98 -3.49
N ALA A 31 10.48 6.46 -2.40
CA ALA A 31 9.76 6.68 -1.13
C ALA A 31 8.57 7.64 -1.25
N SER A 32 8.63 8.62 -2.18
CA SER A 32 7.53 9.58 -2.36
C SER A 32 6.24 8.96 -2.91
N LYS A 33 6.36 7.87 -3.69
CA LYS A 33 5.22 7.12 -4.23
C LYS A 33 4.69 6.10 -3.23
N THR A 34 5.51 5.65 -2.28
CA THR A 34 5.13 4.67 -1.26
C THR A 34 4.36 5.36 -0.13
N LYS A 35 3.03 5.33 -0.20
CA LYS A 35 2.16 5.95 0.81
C LYS A 35 1.58 4.91 1.77
N VAL A 36 1.66 5.18 3.07
CA VAL A 36 0.90 4.46 4.09
C VAL A 36 -0.50 5.06 4.12
N VAL A 37 -1.48 4.35 3.57
CA VAL A 37 -2.85 4.85 3.44
C VAL A 37 -3.82 3.77 3.89
N ARG A 38 -4.88 4.19 4.57
CA ARG A 38 -6.00 3.31 4.89
C ARG A 38 -6.66 2.81 3.61
N LEU A 39 -7.05 1.53 3.60
CA LEU A 39 -7.53 0.85 2.39
C LEU A 39 -8.67 1.60 1.67
N THR A 40 -9.48 2.36 2.41
CA THR A 40 -10.60 3.16 1.89
C THR A 40 -10.22 4.33 1.00
N ARG A 41 -8.97 4.79 1.05
CA ARG A 41 -8.46 5.94 0.27
C ARG A 41 -7.31 5.54 -0.68
N CYS A 42 -7.04 4.25 -0.79
CA CYS A 42 -5.98 3.74 -1.64
C CYS A 42 -6.55 3.46 -3.04
N GLU A 43 -5.94 4.07 -4.04
CA GLU A 43 -6.15 3.74 -5.45
C GLU A 43 -5.05 2.77 -5.90
N TYR A 44 -5.47 1.65 -6.46
CA TYR A 44 -4.55 0.65 -6.99
C TYR A 44 -5.08 0.14 -8.33
N LEU A 45 -4.27 0.28 -9.38
CA LEU A 45 -4.59 -0.16 -10.75
C LEU A 45 -5.94 0.37 -11.28
N GLY A 46 -6.33 1.60 -10.90
CA GLY A 46 -7.61 2.21 -11.32
C GLY A 46 -8.82 1.79 -10.48
N PHE A 47 -8.59 1.15 -9.33
CA PHE A 47 -9.64 0.76 -8.40
C PHE A 47 -9.44 1.39 -7.01
N THR A 48 -10.55 1.79 -6.39
CA THR A 48 -10.61 2.22 -4.98
C THR A 48 -11.41 1.19 -4.19
N PHE A 49 -10.90 0.81 -3.03
CA PHE A 49 -11.59 -0.11 -2.13
C PHE A 49 -12.46 0.68 -1.16
N LEU A 50 -13.72 0.29 -1.00
CA LEU A 50 -14.64 0.90 -0.04
C LEU A 50 -15.12 -0.17 0.95
N LYS A 51 -15.18 0.20 2.23
CA LYS A 51 -15.75 -0.66 3.26
C LYS A 51 -17.15 -0.14 3.59
N ASN A 52 -18.19 -0.91 3.27
CA ASN A 52 -19.57 -0.55 3.60
C ASN A 52 -20.24 -1.67 4.40
N GLY A 53 -20.72 -1.36 5.61
CA GLY A 53 -21.63 -2.15 6.47
C GLY A 53 -21.22 -3.57 6.90
N GLY A 54 -20.27 -4.22 6.23
CA GLY A 54 -19.90 -5.62 6.42
C GLY A 54 -19.07 -6.24 5.30
N GLY A 55 -19.01 -5.62 4.12
CA GLY A 55 -18.26 -6.12 2.95
C GLY A 55 -17.27 -5.12 2.37
N TRP A 56 -16.26 -5.64 1.67
CA TRP A 56 -15.37 -4.85 0.82
C TRP A 56 -15.98 -4.75 -0.57
N LYS A 57 -16.15 -3.52 -1.07
CA LYS A 57 -16.59 -3.24 -2.44
C LYS A 57 -15.46 -2.58 -3.21
N VAL A 58 -15.33 -2.93 -4.48
CA VAL A 58 -14.38 -2.32 -5.41
C VAL A 58 -15.14 -1.31 -6.24
N LYS A 59 -14.66 -0.06 -6.27
CA LYS A 59 -15.18 0.99 -7.14
C LYS A 59 -14.11 1.34 -8.17
N LEU A 60 -14.50 1.54 -9.42
CA LEU A 60 -13.60 2.11 -10.42
C LEU A 60 -13.26 3.55 -10.02
N THR A 61 -11.97 3.86 -10.00
CA THR A 61 -11.49 5.22 -9.80
C THR A 61 -11.77 6.01 -11.07
N THR A 62 -12.87 6.74 -11.10
CA THR A 62 -13.11 7.74 -12.14
C THR A 62 -12.19 8.92 -11.86
N LYS A 63 -11.23 9.15 -12.76
CA LYS A 63 -10.32 10.29 -12.72
C LYS A 63 -11.03 11.59 -13.07
#